data_AF-A0A7K1T218-F1
#
_entry.id   AF-A0A7K1T218-F1
#
_cell.length_a   1.000
_cell.length_b   1.000
_cell.length_c   1.000
_cell.angle_alpha   90.00
_cell.angle_beta   90.00
_cell.angle_gamma   90.00
#
_symmetry.space_group_name_H-M   'P 1'
#
loop_
_entity.id
_entity.type
_entity.pdbx_description
1 polymer ?
#
loop_
_entity_poly.entity_id
_entity_poly.type
_entity_poly.pdbx_seq_one_letter_code
_entity_poly.pdbx_strand_id
1 'polypeptide(L)'
;MMTYQELIIKLIEIQKHMMPDLEKFEREGRLPHDLKVAKAEIIEWEHTVDGDGGLEEAPEIWPVEKFARALREHYDDFNDFMRRNIAEYEALAAQLPEAYAHPLGQ
;
A
#
# COMPACT_ATOMS: atom_id res chain seq x y z
N MET A 1 2.91 -4.71 -20.99
CA MET A 1 2.49 -5.28 -19.69
C MET A 1 3.67 -5.12 -18.77
N MET A 2 3.47 -4.51 -17.60
CA MET A 2 4.55 -4.26 -16.63
C MET A 2 4.96 -5.61 -16.01
N THR A 3 6.24 -5.81 -15.72
CA THR A 3 6.69 -6.99 -14.98
C THR A 3 6.25 -6.90 -13.52
N TYR A 4 6.19 -8.04 -12.83
CA TYR A 4 5.88 -8.08 -11.40
C TYR A 4 6.85 -7.21 -10.58
N GLN A 5 8.15 -7.29 -10.87
CA GLN A 5 9.17 -6.48 -10.23
C GLN A 5 8.96 -4.98 -10.45
N GLU A 6 8.71 -4.55 -11.69
CA GLU A 6 8.43 -3.14 -11.99
C GLU A 6 7.15 -2.65 -11.30
N LEU A 7 6.13 -3.52 -11.18
CA LEU A 7 4.89 -3.19 -10.48
C LEU A 7 5.12 -2.96 -8.98
N ILE A 8 5.87 -3.86 -8.33
CA ILE A 8 6.22 -3.76 -6.91
C ILE A 8 7.07 -2.51 -6.64
N ILE A 9 8.07 -2.22 -7.48
CA ILE A 9 8.90 -1.02 -7.34
C ILE A 9 8.03 0.24 -7.38
N LYS A 10 7.09 0.34 -8.32
CA LYS A 10 6.20 1.50 -8.42
C LYS A 10 5.24 1.63 -7.23
N LEU A 11 4.72 0.51 -6.73
CA LEU A 11 3.88 0.51 -5.52
C LEU A 11 4.65 1.11 -4.34
N ILE A 12 5.90 0.69 -4.13
CA ILE A 12 6.78 1.20 -3.08
C ILE A 12 7.09 2.69 -3.29
N GLU A 13 7.37 3.12 -4.53
CA GLU A 13 7.60 4.54 -4.83
C GLU A 13 6.38 5.42 -4.45
N ILE A 14 5.17 4.99 -4.78
CA ILE A 14 3.95 5.74 -4.42
C ILE A 14 3.71 5.68 -2.90
N GLN A 15 3.93 4.54 -2.24
CA GLN A 15 3.87 4.44 -0.77
C GLN A 15 4.80 5.47 -0.11
N LYS A 16 6.05 5.57 -0.56
CA LYS A 16 7.04 6.54 -0.07
C LYS A 16 6.59 7.99 -0.28
N HIS A 17 5.90 8.30 -1.38
CA HIS A 17 5.31 9.63 -1.59
C HIS A 17 4.14 9.95 -0.66
N MET A 18 3.34 8.94 -0.31
CA MET A 18 2.16 9.10 0.55
C MET A 18 2.51 9.13 2.05
N MET A 19 3.57 8.44 2.45
CA MET A 19 3.91 8.20 3.87
C MET A 19 4.04 9.48 4.72
N PRO A 20 4.71 10.57 4.27
CA PRO A 20 4.87 11.78 5.08
C PRO A 20 3.53 12.44 5.44
N ASP A 21 2.56 12.41 4.53
CA ASP A 21 1.22 12.95 4.78
C ASP A 21 0.46 12.07 5.78
N LEU A 22 0.54 10.74 5.65
CA LEU A 22 -0.09 9.81 6.59
C LEU A 22 0.51 9.93 8.00
N GLU A 23 1.83 10.07 8.12
CA GLU A 23 2.52 10.34 9.40
C GLU A 23 2.13 11.69 10.01
N LYS A 24 1.91 12.71 9.18
CA LYS A 24 1.40 13.99 9.64
C LYS A 24 -0.02 13.84 10.19
N PHE A 25 -0.92 13.18 9.46
CA PHE A 25 -2.30 12.92 9.90
C PHE A 25 -2.33 12.10 11.19
N GLU A 26 -1.43 11.12 11.34
CA GLU A 26 -1.33 10.33 12.56
C GLU A 26 -0.89 11.16 13.76
N ARG A 27 0.14 11.99 13.61
CA ARG A 27 0.61 12.91 14.66
C ARG A 27 -0.46 13.93 15.06
N GLU A 28 -1.30 14.34 14.11
CA GLU A 28 -2.45 15.24 14.34
C GLU A 28 -3.66 14.51 14.97
N GLY A 29 -3.59 13.19 15.17
CA GLY A 29 -4.71 12.40 15.72
C GLY A 29 -5.86 12.21 14.73
N ARG A 30 -5.64 12.47 13.44
CA ARG A 30 -6.64 12.45 12.37
C ARG A 30 -6.63 11.19 11.53
N LEU A 31 -5.58 10.37 11.64
CA LEU A 31 -5.49 9.12 10.88
C LEU A 31 -6.41 8.05 11.51
N PRO A 32 -7.38 7.51 10.75
CA PRO A 32 -8.28 6.43 11.17
C PRO A 32 -7.54 5.18 11.64
N HIS A 33 -8.17 4.38 12.50
CA HIS A 33 -7.49 3.26 13.16
C HIS A 33 -7.15 2.12 12.19
N ASP A 34 -8.09 1.75 11.32
CA ASP A 34 -7.91 0.77 10.26
C ASP A 34 -6.77 1.18 9.30
N LEU A 35 -6.71 2.46 8.91
CA LEU A 35 -5.64 2.98 8.07
C LEU A 35 -4.28 3.02 8.80
N LYS A 36 -4.25 3.28 10.12
CA LYS A 36 -3.03 3.13 10.93
C LYS A 36 -2.51 1.70 10.92
N VAL A 37 -3.40 0.72 11.11
CA VAL A 37 -3.04 -0.70 11.10
C VAL A 37 -2.51 -1.11 9.72
N ALA A 38 -3.22 -0.75 8.64
CA ALA A 38 -2.79 -1.06 7.28
C ALA A 38 -1.46 -0.38 6.93
N LYS A 39 -1.22 0.85 7.41
CA LYS A 39 0.05 1.56 7.26
C LYS A 39 1.21 0.83 7.94
N ALA A 40 1.01 0.31 9.15
CA ALA A 40 2.05 -0.45 9.85
C ALA A 40 2.42 -1.73 9.09
N GLU A 41 1.41 -2.48 8.64
CA GLU A 41 1.61 -3.73 7.89
C GLU A 41 2.31 -3.50 6.54
N ILE A 42 2.00 -2.41 5.81
CA ILE A 42 2.66 -2.14 4.53
C ILE A 42 4.13 -1.72 4.71
N ILE A 43 4.48 -1.05 5.82
CA ILE A 43 5.87 -0.72 6.15
C ILE A 43 6.68 -1.99 6.46
N GLU A 44 6.11 -2.93 7.20
CA GLU A 44 6.75 -4.23 7.47
C GLU A 44 6.94 -5.05 6.19
N TRP A 45 5.93 -5.01 5.31
CA TRP A 45 6.00 -5.63 3.98
C TRP A 45 7.10 -5.02 3.12
N GLU A 46 7.17 -3.68 3.05
CA GLU A 46 8.20 -2.96 2.30
C GLU A 46 9.60 -3.33 2.79
N HIS A 47 9.84 -3.36 4.11
CA HIS A 47 11.12 -3.76 4.69
C HIS A 47 11.51 -5.21 4.34
N THR A 48 10.53 -6.10 4.20
CA THR A 48 10.77 -7.49 3.81
C THR A 48 11.18 -7.57 2.33
N VAL A 49 10.53 -6.78 1.47
CA VAL A 49 10.81 -6.70 0.02
C VAL A 49 12.16 -6.02 -0.27
N ASP A 50 12.48 -4.92 0.43
CA ASP A 50 13.75 -4.18 0.28
C ASP A 50 14.94 -4.87 0.98
N GLY A 51 14.70 -5.89 1.83
CA GLY A 51 15.69 -6.64 2.60
C GLY A 51 16.28 -7.88 1.91
N ASP A 52 16.91 -8.77 2.69
CA ASP A 52 17.64 -9.98 2.21
C ASP A 52 16.75 -11.01 1.47
N GLY A 53 15.42 -10.96 1.60
CA GLY A 53 14.49 -11.89 0.96
C GLY A 53 14.24 -11.62 -0.53
N GLY A 54 14.44 -10.37 -0.96
CA GLY A 54 14.16 -9.95 -2.34
C GLY A 54 12.74 -10.27 -2.81
N LEU A 55 12.51 -10.20 -4.13
CA LEU A 55 11.21 -10.51 -4.73
C LEU A 55 10.90 -12.01 -4.80
N GLU A 56 11.88 -12.89 -4.58
CA GLU A 56 11.71 -14.35 -4.63
C GLU A 56 11.04 -14.89 -3.36
N GLU A 57 11.19 -14.21 -2.22
CA GLU A 57 10.43 -14.46 -0.99
C GLU A 57 9.31 -13.45 -0.76
N ALA A 58 8.92 -12.67 -1.79
CA ALA A 58 7.93 -11.61 -1.66
C ALA A 58 6.69 -12.12 -0.90
N PRO A 59 6.43 -11.62 0.32
CA PRO A 59 5.38 -12.14 1.17
C PRO A 59 4.01 -11.92 0.51
N GLU A 60 2.98 -12.60 1.03
CA GLU A 60 1.57 -12.37 0.68
C GLU A 60 1.35 -10.87 0.37
N ILE A 61 0.85 -10.53 -0.83
CA ILE A 61 0.62 -9.12 -1.24
C ILE A 61 -0.56 -8.49 -0.49
N TRP A 62 -1.19 -9.25 0.41
CA TRP A 62 -2.30 -8.83 1.25
C TRP A 62 -2.10 -7.45 1.91
N PRO A 63 -0.91 -7.08 2.45
CA PRO A 63 -0.69 -5.73 2.98
C PRO A 63 -0.90 -4.64 1.93
N VAL A 64 -0.53 -4.88 0.67
CA VAL A 64 -0.72 -3.92 -0.44
C VAL A 64 -2.21 -3.68 -0.67
N GLU A 65 -3.00 -4.75 -0.79
CA GLU A 65 -4.44 -4.70 -1.01
C GLU A 65 -5.18 -4.08 0.16
N LYS A 66 -4.86 -4.50 1.38
CA LYS A 66 -5.44 -3.97 2.61
C LYS A 66 -5.17 -2.46 2.74
N PHE A 67 -3.95 -2.03 2.42
CA PHE A 67 -3.60 -0.62 2.41
C PHE A 67 -4.34 0.16 1.32
N ALA A 68 -4.45 -0.38 0.11
CA ALA A 68 -5.24 0.24 -0.96
C ALA A 68 -6.71 0.42 -0.56
N ARG A 69 -7.31 -0.61 0.05
CA ARG A 69 -8.69 -0.57 0.54
C ARG A 69 -8.88 0.46 1.64
N ALA A 70 -8.01 0.48 2.65
CA ALA A 70 -8.08 1.44 3.74
C ALA A 70 -7.91 2.89 3.23
N LEU A 71 -6.99 3.13 2.29
CA LEU A 71 -6.85 4.44 1.64
C LEU A 71 -8.12 4.83 0.86
N ARG A 72 -8.76 3.88 0.19
CA ARG A 72 -9.97 4.12 -0.60
C ARG A 72 -11.18 4.44 0.27
N GLU A 73 -11.34 3.75 1.41
CA GLU A 73 -12.40 4.02 2.39
C GLU A 73 -12.32 5.44 2.96
N HIS A 74 -11.10 5.99 3.05
CA HIS A 74 -10.82 7.33 3.54
C HIS A 74 -10.47 8.35 2.45
N TYR A 75 -10.75 8.04 1.19
CA TYR A 75 -10.37 8.87 0.04
C TYR A 75 -10.84 10.33 0.15
N ASP A 76 -12.04 10.53 0.68
CA ASP A 76 -12.65 11.86 0.80
C ASP A 76 -12.03 12.71 1.92
N ASP A 77 -11.28 12.10 2.85
CA ASP A 77 -10.60 12.80 3.94
C ASP A 77 -9.29 13.49 3.49
N PHE A 78 -8.82 13.16 2.29
CA PHE A 78 -7.55 13.61 1.74
C PHE A 78 -7.68 14.76 0.73
N ASN A 79 -6.58 15.49 0.52
CA ASN A 79 -6.49 16.54 -0.50
C ASN A 79 -6.34 15.96 -1.92
N ASP A 80 -6.48 16.80 -2.95
CA ASP A 80 -6.41 16.36 -4.35
C ASP A 80 -5.10 15.70 -4.76
N PHE A 81 -3.97 16.12 -4.17
CA PHE A 81 -2.66 15.53 -4.45
C PHE A 81 -2.61 14.08 -3.95
N MET A 82 -3.00 13.90 -2.69
CA MET A 82 -3.03 12.60 -2.03
C MET A 82 -4.05 11.66 -2.70
N ARG A 83 -5.21 12.18 -3.08
CA ARG A 83 -6.24 11.45 -3.85
C ARG A 83 -5.74 10.93 -5.20
N ARG A 84 -4.85 11.66 -5.89
CA ARG A 84 -4.22 11.17 -7.13
C ARG A 84 -3.28 10.00 -6.86
N ASN A 85 -2.45 10.12 -5.81
CA ASN A 85 -1.55 9.04 -5.41
C ASN A 85 -2.33 7.77 -4.99
N ILE A 86 -3.44 7.93 -4.26
CA ILE A 86 -4.31 6.81 -3.88
C ILE A 86 -4.88 6.11 -5.11
N ALA A 87 -5.40 6.87 -6.09
CA ALA A 87 -5.97 6.30 -7.30
C ALA A 87 -4.91 5.57 -8.15
N GLU A 88 -3.70 6.11 -8.24
CA GLU A 88 -2.60 5.45 -8.93
C GLU A 88 -2.15 4.17 -8.20
N TYR A 89 -2.04 4.24 -6.87
CA TYR A 89 -1.72 3.09 -6.04
C TYR A 89 -2.74 1.96 -6.18
N GLU A 90 -4.03 2.27 -6.13
CA GLU A 90 -5.14 1.32 -6.33
C GLU A 90 -5.07 0.66 -7.72
N ALA A 91 -4.81 1.45 -8.77
CA ALA A 91 -4.71 0.93 -10.13
C ALA A 91 -3.49 0.00 -10.34
N LEU A 92 -2.39 0.24 -9.62
CA LEU A 92 -1.24 -0.66 -9.61
C LEU A 92 -1.52 -1.91 -8.77
N ALA A 93 -2.11 -1.76 -7.58
CA ALA A 93 -2.44 -2.88 -6.71
C ALA A 93 -3.37 -3.88 -7.40
N ALA A 94 -4.34 -3.40 -8.17
CA ALA A 94 -5.27 -4.23 -8.94
C ALA A 94 -4.62 -5.05 -10.08
N GLN A 95 -3.35 -4.76 -10.44
CA GLN A 95 -2.59 -5.54 -11.42
C GLN A 95 -1.82 -6.69 -10.79
N LEU A 96 -1.78 -6.78 -9.46
CA LEU A 96 -1.10 -7.87 -8.77
C LEU A 96 -1.85 -9.20 -8.98
N PRO A 97 -1.15 -10.34 -9.00
CA PRO A 97 -1.81 -11.62 -9.24
C PRO A 97 -2.69 -12.03 -8.04
N GLU A 98 -3.94 -12.42 -8.32
CA GLU A 98 -4.92 -12.88 -7.32
C GLU A 98 -4.41 -14.02 -6.43
N ALA A 99 -3.46 -14.83 -6.91
CA ALA A 99 -2.87 -15.95 -6.16
C ALA A 99 -2.13 -15.54 -4.88
N TYR A 100 -1.85 -14.25 -4.71
CA TYR A 100 -1.20 -13.69 -3.51
C TYR A 100 -2.16 -12.82 -2.67
N ALA A 101 -3.38 -12.59 -3.18
CA ALA A 101 -4.46 -11.92 -2.46
C ALA A 101 -4.92 -12.78 -1.27
N HIS A 102 -5.45 -12.13 -0.22
CA HIS A 102 -5.83 -12.70 1.09
C HIS A 102 -5.93 -14.24 1.21
N PRO A 103 -5.33 -14.88 2.25
CA PRO A 103 -5.46 -16.33 2.49
C PRO A 103 -6.90 -16.86 2.68
N LEU A 104 -7.91 -15.98 2.77
CA LEU A 104 -9.32 -16.34 2.92
C LEU A 104 -10.19 -16.14 1.68
N GLY A 105 -9.63 -15.66 0.55
CA GLY A 105 -10.31 -15.54 -0.75
C GLY A 105 -11.81 -15.23 -0.65
N GLN A 106 -12.16 -13.99 -0.28
CA GLN A 106 -13.57 -13.60 -0.11
C GLN A 106 -14.15 -13.00 -1.37
#